data_AF-A0A536VPV0-F1
#
_entry.id   AF-A0A536VPV0-F1
#
_cell.length_a   1.000
_cell.length_b   1.000
_cell.length_c   1.000
_cell.angle_alpha   90.00
_cell.angle_beta   90.00
_cell.angle_gamma   90.00
#
_symmetry.space_group_name_H-M   'P 1'
#
loop_
_entity.id
_entity.type
_entity.pdbx_description
1 polymer ?
#
loop_
_entity_poly.entity_id
_entity_poly.type
_entity_poly.pdbx_seq_one_letter_code
_entity_poly.pdbx_strand_id
1 'polypeptide(L)'
;MARAARRRRHRRRDRRVASAAGLSVHKVIATSRRLDAVPPIAWLALQAAALWTHWRWAAARVGDGSDDPLGVVALAALLWAVLRLAPALRGQPRLGWLATALGLSIAATVATFIAAPLIGALLAALALATGLRAFMPAGRASLPLAGLAVLALPLVSSLQFYAGYPLRVLTAQLSTWGLQLAGVAAARSGSAMTVEGRLIIVDAPCSGVQMVWMAYFCACAVAAFGDMSDRRFIAKLPWIGLIVLSGNVLRNSVLVLLEARHAAPSDAVHQGIGLVALALVCAAVVAVVRGGRDARA
;
A
#
# COMPACT_ATOMS: atom_id res chain seq x y z
N MET A 1 63.92 42.63 -8.60
CA MET A 1 63.14 41.82 -9.58
C MET A 1 62.29 40.68 -8.97
N ALA A 2 62.59 40.15 -7.78
CA ALA A 2 61.86 39.01 -7.18
C ALA A 2 60.37 39.26 -6.79
N ARG A 3 59.99 40.50 -6.42
CA ARG A 3 58.60 40.84 -6.02
C ARG A 3 57.60 40.81 -7.19
N ALA A 4 58.04 41.13 -8.41
CA ALA A 4 57.19 41.12 -9.61
C ALA A 4 56.84 39.68 -10.05
N ALA A 5 57.79 38.75 -9.91
CA ALA A 5 57.59 37.33 -10.23
C ALA A 5 56.59 36.64 -9.27
N ARG A 6 56.63 36.96 -7.96
CA ARG A 6 55.66 36.46 -6.98
C ARG A 6 54.23 36.95 -7.26
N ARG A 7 54.05 38.23 -7.60
CA ARG A 7 52.72 38.78 -7.95
C ARG A 7 52.14 38.15 -9.23
N ARG A 8 52.98 37.84 -10.23
CA ARG A 8 52.53 37.14 -11.46
C ARG A 8 52.12 35.68 -11.19
N ARG A 9 52.81 34.97 -10.28
CA ARG A 9 52.40 33.61 -9.88
C ARG A 9 51.07 33.58 -9.13
N HIS A 10 50.83 34.52 -8.23
CA HIS A 10 49.55 34.60 -7.50
C HIS A 10 48.37 34.87 -8.44
N ARG A 11 48.47 35.87 -9.32
CA ARG A 11 47.42 36.17 -10.32
C ARG A 11 47.13 35.01 -11.28
N ARG A 12 48.14 34.21 -11.65
CA ARG A 12 47.93 32.99 -12.48
C ARG A 12 47.23 31.87 -11.70
N ARG A 13 47.49 31.74 -10.39
CA ARG A 13 46.83 30.76 -9.53
C ARG A 13 45.35 31.11 -9.33
N ASP A 14 45.06 32.38 -9.04
CA ASP A 14 43.68 32.86 -8.82
C ASP A 14 42.82 32.73 -10.09
N ARG A 15 43.38 33.01 -11.27
CA ARG A 15 42.70 32.79 -12.56
C ARG A 15 42.41 31.31 -12.84
N ARG A 16 43.32 30.39 -12.45
CA ARG A 16 43.09 28.95 -12.61
C ARG A 16 42.02 28.43 -11.65
N VAL A 17 41.98 28.92 -10.41
CA VAL A 17 40.94 28.55 -9.43
C VAL A 17 39.57 29.08 -9.86
N ALA A 18 39.48 30.33 -10.34
CA ALA A 18 38.24 30.90 -10.87
C ALA A 18 37.75 30.16 -12.14
N SER A 19 38.67 29.78 -13.03
CA SER A 19 38.36 28.98 -14.23
C SER A 19 37.91 27.55 -13.88
N ALA A 20 38.56 26.89 -12.92
CA ALA A 20 38.17 25.56 -12.44
C ALA A 20 36.82 25.57 -11.71
N ALA A 21 36.56 26.59 -10.89
CA ALA A 21 35.26 26.79 -10.25
C ALA A 21 34.15 27.09 -11.29
N GLY A 22 34.44 27.92 -12.30
CA GLY A 22 33.52 28.20 -13.40
C GLY A 22 33.22 26.98 -14.27
N LEU A 23 34.22 26.12 -14.55
CA LEU A 23 34.04 24.84 -15.24
C LEU A 23 33.21 23.86 -14.41
N SER A 24 33.40 23.83 -13.09
CA SER A 24 32.62 22.98 -12.17
C SER A 24 31.15 23.40 -12.16
N VAL A 25 30.87 24.71 -12.03
CA VAL A 25 29.51 25.25 -12.06
C VAL A 25 28.83 24.99 -13.40
N HIS A 26 29.53 25.19 -14.53
CA HIS A 26 28.98 24.87 -15.85
C HIS A 26 28.72 23.38 -16.05
N LYS A 27 29.58 22.50 -15.54
CA LYS A 27 29.34 21.05 -15.55
C LYS A 27 28.12 20.68 -14.72
N VAL A 28 27.97 21.24 -13.52
CA VAL A 28 26.81 20.99 -12.66
C VAL A 28 25.52 21.48 -13.33
N ILE A 29 25.54 22.67 -13.94
CA ILE A 29 24.39 23.23 -14.68
C ILE A 29 24.07 22.37 -15.92
N ALA A 30 25.07 21.99 -16.71
CA ALA A 30 24.87 21.13 -17.89
C ALA A 30 24.35 19.73 -17.52
N THR A 31 24.78 19.19 -16.38
CA THR A 31 24.31 17.91 -15.84
C THR A 31 22.87 18.03 -15.35
N SER A 32 22.52 19.13 -14.66
CA SER A 32 21.13 19.42 -14.26
C SER A 32 20.19 19.51 -15.46
N ARG A 33 20.59 20.18 -16.55
CA ARG A 33 19.78 20.26 -17.79
C ARG A 33 19.60 18.91 -18.49
N ARG A 34 20.56 17.98 -18.38
CA ARG A 34 20.42 16.62 -18.94
C ARG A 34 19.50 15.75 -18.11
N LEU A 35 19.50 15.91 -16.79
CA LEU A 35 18.54 15.25 -15.90
C LEU A 35 17.11 15.77 -16.12
N ASP A 36 16.96 17.06 -16.43
CA ASP A 36 15.68 17.70 -16.80
C ASP A 36 15.13 17.22 -18.15
N ALA A 37 15.95 16.59 -19.01
CA ALA A 37 15.54 16.09 -20.32
C ALA A 37 14.95 14.66 -20.29
N VAL A 38 15.17 13.91 -19.20
CA VAL A 38 14.65 12.55 -19.07
C VAL A 38 13.19 12.61 -18.63
N PRO A 39 12.24 12.01 -19.38
CA PRO A 39 10.83 12.07 -19.00
C PRO A 39 10.61 11.41 -17.63
N PRO A 40 9.73 11.94 -16.78
CA PRO A 40 9.47 11.40 -15.43
C PRO A 40 9.17 9.90 -15.41
N ILE A 41 8.48 9.38 -16.43
CA ILE A 41 8.16 7.96 -16.55
C ILE A 41 9.44 7.12 -16.73
N ALA A 42 10.44 7.61 -17.47
CA ALA A 42 11.70 6.91 -17.63
C ALA A 42 12.49 6.85 -16.31
N TRP A 43 12.42 7.90 -15.47
CA TRP A 43 12.97 7.85 -14.11
C TRP A 43 12.30 6.79 -13.25
N LEU A 44 10.97 6.72 -13.27
CA LEU A 44 10.22 5.70 -12.51
C LEU A 44 10.49 4.29 -13.03
N ALA A 45 10.57 4.11 -14.35
CA ALA A 45 10.90 2.84 -14.97
C ALA A 45 12.33 2.39 -14.60
N LEU A 46 13.30 3.31 -14.60
CA LEU A 46 14.67 3.03 -14.17
C LEU A 46 14.72 2.65 -12.69
N GLN A 47 13.99 3.36 -11.82
CA GLN A 47 13.91 3.01 -10.40
C GLN A 47 13.26 1.64 -10.20
N ALA A 48 12.19 1.33 -10.93
CA ALA A 48 11.54 0.03 -10.88
C ALA A 48 12.47 -1.09 -11.36
N ALA A 49 13.23 -0.85 -12.44
CA ALA A 49 14.24 -1.77 -12.94
C ALA A 49 15.40 -1.97 -11.93
N ALA A 50 15.84 -0.92 -11.24
CA ALA A 50 16.87 -1.04 -10.21
C ALA A 50 16.41 -1.91 -9.03
N LEU A 51 15.10 -1.90 -8.72
CA LEU A 51 14.49 -2.68 -7.63
C LEU A 51 14.00 -4.07 -8.07
N TRP A 52 14.44 -4.58 -9.25
CA TRP A 52 13.95 -5.80 -9.87
C TRP A 52 13.99 -7.06 -8.98
N THR A 53 14.96 -7.14 -8.07
CA THR A 53 15.12 -8.29 -7.16
C THR A 53 13.87 -8.49 -6.29
N HIS A 54 13.23 -7.41 -5.86
CA HIS A 54 12.02 -7.43 -5.06
C HIS A 54 10.80 -7.86 -5.89
N TRP A 55 10.71 -7.43 -7.14
CA TRP A 55 9.62 -7.81 -8.05
C TRP A 55 9.73 -9.26 -8.48
N ARG A 56 10.95 -9.75 -8.72
CA ARG A 56 11.20 -11.16 -9.00
C ARG A 56 10.79 -12.05 -7.84
N TRP A 57 11.14 -11.65 -6.61
CA TRP A 57 10.69 -12.36 -5.41
C TRP A 57 9.15 -12.36 -5.30
N ALA A 58 8.51 -11.20 -5.48
CA ALA A 58 7.06 -11.08 -5.40
C ALA A 58 6.36 -11.95 -6.45
N ALA A 59 6.85 -11.96 -7.69
CA ALA A 59 6.33 -12.79 -8.77
C ALA A 59 6.52 -14.29 -8.49
N ALA A 60 7.68 -14.69 -7.97
CA ALA A 60 7.94 -16.08 -7.59
C ALA A 60 6.98 -16.55 -6.50
N ARG A 61 6.75 -15.73 -5.46
CA ARG A 61 5.83 -16.02 -4.34
C ARG A 61 4.37 -16.17 -4.76
N VAL A 62 3.94 -15.48 -5.81
CA VAL A 62 2.60 -15.68 -6.39
C VAL A 62 2.61 -16.92 -7.30
N GLY A 63 3.67 -17.10 -8.10
CA GLY A 63 3.78 -18.19 -9.06
C GLY A 63 3.96 -19.58 -8.46
N ASP A 64 4.53 -19.68 -7.26
CA ASP A 64 4.67 -20.95 -6.52
C ASP A 64 3.46 -21.29 -5.62
N GLY A 65 2.43 -20.43 -5.60
CA GLY A 65 1.20 -20.62 -4.81
C GLY A 65 1.32 -20.25 -3.33
N SER A 66 2.43 -19.65 -2.90
CA SER A 66 2.63 -19.22 -1.51
C SER A 66 1.77 -18.02 -1.10
N ASP A 67 1.14 -17.32 -2.05
CA ASP A 67 0.24 -16.20 -1.80
C ASP A 67 -0.85 -16.06 -2.87
N ASP A 68 -1.88 -15.28 -2.56
CA ASP A 68 -3.03 -15.06 -3.41
C ASP A 68 -2.71 -14.05 -4.54
N PRO A 69 -3.12 -14.30 -5.81
CA PRO A 69 -2.89 -13.38 -6.94
C PRO A 69 -3.67 -12.06 -6.86
N LEU A 70 -4.47 -11.78 -5.82
CA LEU A 70 -5.19 -10.50 -5.63
C LEU A 70 -4.33 -9.25 -5.89
N GLY A 71 -3.04 -9.27 -5.55
CA GLY A 71 -2.10 -8.16 -5.78
C GLY A 71 -1.99 -7.73 -7.25
N VAL A 72 -2.23 -8.64 -8.21
CA VAL A 72 -2.21 -8.34 -9.65
C VAL A 72 -3.27 -7.29 -10.02
N VAL A 73 -4.45 -7.35 -9.38
CA VAL A 73 -5.53 -6.39 -9.63
C VAL A 73 -5.16 -5.00 -9.12
N ALA A 74 -4.52 -4.92 -7.94
CA ALA A 74 -4.00 -3.67 -7.40
C ALA A 74 -2.88 -3.08 -8.27
N LEU A 75 -1.99 -3.93 -8.80
CA LEU A 75 -0.96 -3.52 -9.75
C LEU A 75 -1.57 -2.95 -11.04
N ALA A 76 -2.57 -3.62 -11.61
CA ALA A 76 -3.25 -3.15 -12.82
C ALA A 76 -3.93 -1.79 -12.58
N ALA A 77 -4.62 -1.61 -11.44
CA ALA A 77 -5.24 -0.35 -11.07
C ALA A 77 -4.19 0.77 -10.87
N LEU A 78 -3.07 0.46 -10.23
CA LEU A 78 -1.95 1.41 -10.05
C LEU A 78 -1.38 1.83 -11.41
N LEU A 79 -1.04 0.88 -12.27
CA LEU A 79 -0.50 1.14 -13.61
C LEU A 79 -1.45 2.02 -14.41
N TRP A 80 -2.74 1.70 -14.41
CA TRP A 80 -3.74 2.52 -15.10
C TRP A 80 -3.82 3.94 -14.54
N ALA A 81 -3.80 4.10 -13.21
CA ALA A 81 -3.79 5.42 -12.58
C ALA A 81 -2.52 6.22 -12.94
N VAL A 82 -1.35 5.57 -12.97
CA VAL A 82 -0.08 6.19 -13.38
C VAL A 82 -0.11 6.61 -14.85
N LEU A 83 -0.64 5.78 -15.75
CA LEU A 83 -0.78 6.10 -17.18
C LEU A 83 -1.70 7.30 -17.41
N ARG A 84 -2.78 7.44 -16.61
CA ARG A 84 -3.65 8.62 -16.66
C ARG A 84 -2.96 9.88 -16.13
N LEU A 85 -2.09 9.73 -15.14
CA LEU A 85 -1.36 10.82 -14.50
C LEU A 85 -0.11 11.25 -15.28
N ALA A 86 0.45 10.37 -16.11
CA ALA A 86 1.67 10.55 -16.88
C ALA A 86 1.77 11.90 -17.62
N PRO A 87 0.73 12.36 -18.37
CA PRO A 87 0.78 13.65 -19.06
C PRO A 87 0.88 14.86 -18.12
N ALA A 88 0.47 14.71 -16.86
CA ALA A 88 0.47 15.78 -15.87
C ALA A 88 1.71 15.75 -14.96
N LEU A 89 2.65 14.82 -15.16
CA LEU A 89 3.89 14.77 -14.41
C LEU A 89 4.79 15.95 -14.78
N ARG A 90 5.43 16.54 -13.76
CA ARG A 90 6.35 17.66 -13.90
C ARG A 90 7.68 17.16 -14.43
N GLY A 91 8.34 17.91 -15.33
CA GLY A 91 9.70 17.60 -15.75
C GLY A 91 10.74 17.73 -14.63
N GLN A 92 10.56 18.71 -13.73
CA GLN A 92 11.46 18.94 -12.59
C GLN A 92 10.96 18.23 -11.33
N PRO A 93 11.73 17.28 -10.76
CA PRO A 93 11.36 16.59 -9.53
C PRO A 93 11.48 17.48 -8.30
N ARG A 94 10.65 17.22 -7.30
CA ARG A 94 10.84 17.76 -5.95
C ARG A 94 11.93 16.99 -5.23
N LEU A 95 13.07 17.65 -4.99
CA LEU A 95 14.27 17.05 -4.43
C LEU A 95 14.05 16.32 -3.10
N GLY A 96 13.20 16.84 -2.21
CA GLY A 96 12.90 16.17 -0.94
C GLY A 96 12.30 14.77 -1.13
N TRP A 97 11.30 14.65 -2.01
CA TRP A 97 10.67 13.36 -2.31
C TRP A 97 11.59 12.44 -3.11
N LEU A 98 12.41 13.00 -4.01
CA LEU A 98 13.41 12.22 -4.74
C LEU A 98 14.49 11.65 -3.79
N ALA A 99 14.93 12.43 -2.81
CA ALA A 99 15.87 11.97 -1.78
C ALA A 99 15.24 10.89 -0.90
N THR A 100 13.96 11.03 -0.52
CA THR A 100 13.23 9.96 0.19
C THR A 100 13.12 8.69 -0.65
N ALA A 101 12.79 8.81 -1.94
CA ALA A 101 12.72 7.69 -2.87
C ALA A 101 14.06 6.95 -2.97
N LEU A 102 15.16 7.69 -3.11
CA LEU A 102 16.52 7.15 -3.11
C LEU A 102 16.85 6.45 -1.79
N GLY A 103 16.56 7.09 -0.65
CA GLY A 103 16.78 6.51 0.67
C GLY A 103 16.02 5.20 0.88
N LEU A 104 14.76 5.14 0.47
CA LEU A 104 13.95 3.92 0.51
C LEU A 104 14.45 2.84 -0.46
N SER A 105 14.94 3.21 -1.65
CA SER A 105 15.56 2.27 -2.58
C SER A 105 16.85 1.66 -2.03
N ILE A 106 17.67 2.45 -1.32
CA ILE A 106 18.86 1.96 -0.62
C ILE A 106 18.43 1.04 0.53
N ALA A 107 17.46 1.45 1.35
CA ALA A 107 16.95 0.65 2.45
C ALA A 107 16.36 -0.70 1.97
N ALA A 108 15.62 -0.70 0.85
CA ALA A 108 15.12 -1.92 0.22
C ALA A 108 16.26 -2.85 -0.21
N THR A 109 17.30 -2.30 -0.84
CA THR A 109 18.50 -3.05 -1.23
C THR A 109 19.19 -3.65 0.00
N VAL A 110 19.41 -2.87 1.06
CA VAL A 110 20.02 -3.35 2.31
C VAL A 110 19.16 -4.44 2.96
N ALA A 111 17.83 -4.28 2.94
CA ALA A 111 16.89 -5.24 3.51
C ALA A 111 17.00 -6.63 2.88
N THR A 112 17.53 -6.77 1.66
CA THR A 112 17.78 -8.08 1.05
C THR A 112 18.78 -8.94 1.83
N PHE A 113 19.64 -8.32 2.65
CA PHE A 113 20.68 -9.00 3.42
C PHE A 113 20.30 -9.27 4.89
N ILE A 114 19.36 -8.52 5.45
CA ILE A 114 19.12 -8.49 6.91
C ILE A 114 17.66 -8.72 7.32
N ALA A 115 16.71 -8.62 6.38
CA ALA A 115 15.29 -8.63 6.70
C ALA A 115 14.53 -9.66 5.86
N ALA A 116 13.31 -9.99 6.30
CA ALA A 116 12.41 -10.81 5.52
C ALA A 116 12.16 -10.16 4.14
N PRO A 117 12.12 -10.93 3.04
CA PRO A 117 11.97 -10.37 1.68
C PRO A 117 10.76 -9.44 1.50
N LEU A 118 9.66 -9.70 2.22
CA LEU A 118 8.47 -8.85 2.19
C LEU A 118 8.74 -7.42 2.69
N ILE A 119 9.63 -7.25 3.68
CA ILE A 119 10.02 -5.93 4.19
C ILE A 119 10.77 -5.15 3.10
N GLY A 120 11.71 -5.82 2.41
CA GLY A 120 12.41 -5.22 1.26
C GLY A 120 11.44 -4.83 0.14
N ALA A 121 10.49 -5.69 -0.20
CA ALA A 121 9.48 -5.41 -1.22
C ALA A 121 8.55 -4.26 -0.83
N LEU A 122 8.17 -4.15 0.44
CA LEU A 122 7.41 -3.01 0.97
C LEU A 122 8.18 -1.70 0.82
N LEU A 123 9.45 -1.67 1.24
CA LEU A 123 10.32 -0.51 1.10
C LEU A 123 10.48 -0.12 -0.37
N ALA A 124 10.64 -1.10 -1.26
CA ALA A 124 10.73 -0.88 -2.71
C ALA A 124 9.44 -0.27 -3.29
N ALA A 125 8.26 -0.77 -2.88
CA ALA A 125 6.98 -0.23 -3.32
C ALA A 125 6.76 1.21 -2.85
N LEU A 126 7.12 1.51 -1.59
CA LEU A 126 7.10 2.86 -1.05
C LEU A 126 8.14 3.78 -1.72
N ALA A 127 9.30 3.25 -2.10
CA ALA A 127 10.31 3.98 -2.88
C ALA A 127 9.76 4.42 -4.25
N LEU A 128 9.01 3.54 -4.94
CA LEU A 128 8.35 3.89 -6.20
C LEU A 128 7.21 4.89 -6.00
N ALA A 129 6.39 4.74 -4.95
CA ALA A 129 5.32 5.67 -4.65
C ALA A 129 5.84 7.08 -4.32
N THR A 130 6.93 7.17 -3.55
CA THR A 130 7.61 8.44 -3.26
C THR A 130 8.35 9.01 -4.47
N GLY A 131 8.92 8.15 -5.32
CA GLY A 131 9.47 8.53 -6.62
C GLY A 131 8.41 9.17 -7.51
N LEU A 132 7.24 8.54 -7.64
CA LEU A 132 6.10 9.09 -8.38
C LEU A 132 5.68 10.44 -7.78
N ARG A 133 5.57 10.52 -6.45
CA ARG A 133 5.21 11.75 -5.73
C ARG A 133 6.17 12.91 -6.03
N ALA A 134 7.45 12.64 -6.27
CA ALA A 134 8.44 13.65 -6.60
C ALA A 134 8.11 14.41 -7.89
N PHE A 135 7.50 13.73 -8.86
CA PHE A 135 7.13 14.30 -10.16
C PHE A 135 5.67 14.77 -10.24
N MET A 136 4.81 14.41 -9.27
CA MET A 136 3.41 14.84 -9.27
C MET A 136 3.23 16.35 -9.09
N PRO A 137 2.16 16.95 -9.64
CA PRO A 137 1.73 18.31 -9.30
C PRO A 137 1.49 18.53 -7.81
N ALA A 138 1.49 19.79 -7.37
CA ALA A 138 1.20 20.13 -5.97
C ALA A 138 -0.30 19.90 -5.73
N GLY A 139 -0.68 19.47 -4.53
CA GLY A 139 -2.08 19.20 -4.18
C GLY A 139 -2.71 17.92 -4.75
N ARG A 140 -2.07 17.23 -5.71
CA ARG A 140 -2.52 15.90 -6.15
C ARG A 140 -2.31 14.86 -5.06
N ALA A 141 -3.32 14.02 -4.85
CA ALA A 141 -3.31 12.94 -3.88
C ALA A 141 -2.35 11.84 -4.30
N SER A 142 -1.59 11.33 -3.33
CA SER A 142 -0.54 10.35 -3.54
C SER A 142 -0.69 9.14 -2.64
N LEU A 143 -1.39 9.29 -1.51
CA LEU A 143 -1.58 8.22 -0.55
C LEU A 143 -2.44 7.07 -1.10
N PRO A 144 -3.52 7.31 -1.87
CA PRO A 144 -4.24 6.22 -2.53
C PRO A 144 -3.35 5.41 -3.49
N LEU A 145 -2.44 6.06 -4.22
CA LEU A 145 -1.51 5.40 -5.14
C LEU A 145 -0.46 4.60 -4.38
N ALA A 146 0.06 5.14 -3.27
CA ALA A 146 0.95 4.41 -2.36
C ALA A 146 0.23 3.18 -1.77
N GLY A 147 -1.04 3.31 -1.39
CA GLY A 147 -1.87 2.20 -0.93
C GLY A 147 -2.02 1.10 -1.98
N LEU A 148 -2.30 1.45 -3.24
CA LEU A 148 -2.33 0.47 -4.36
C LEU A 148 -0.96 -0.19 -4.57
N ALA A 149 0.15 0.56 -4.44
CA ALA A 149 1.50 0.00 -4.56
C ALA A 149 1.82 -1.02 -3.46
N VAL A 150 1.38 -0.76 -2.22
CA VAL A 150 1.51 -1.73 -1.13
C VAL A 150 0.59 -2.94 -1.36
N LEU A 151 -0.67 -2.71 -1.74
CA LEU A 151 -1.65 -3.77 -1.99
C LEU A 151 -1.30 -4.67 -3.18
N ALA A 152 -0.44 -4.20 -4.09
CA ALA A 152 0.09 -4.99 -5.20
C ALA A 152 1.08 -6.08 -4.77
N LEU A 153 1.59 -6.02 -3.54
CA LEU A 153 2.51 -7.02 -3.01
C LEU A 153 1.77 -8.31 -2.58
N PRO A 154 2.43 -9.48 -2.64
CA PRO A 154 1.91 -10.73 -2.08
C PRO A 154 2.00 -10.67 -0.55
N LEU A 155 0.92 -10.17 0.06
CA LEU A 155 0.86 -9.88 1.49
C LEU A 155 -0.23 -10.67 2.23
N VAL A 156 -1.16 -11.32 1.52
CA VAL A 156 -2.34 -11.95 2.13
C VAL A 156 -1.91 -13.12 3.01
N SER A 157 -1.07 -14.02 2.52
CA SER A 157 -0.63 -15.17 3.32
C SER A 157 0.21 -14.76 4.54
N SER A 158 1.06 -13.73 4.41
CA SER A 158 1.79 -13.19 5.56
C SER A 158 0.87 -12.53 6.59
N LEU A 159 -0.14 -11.76 6.15
CA LEU A 159 -1.14 -11.20 7.06
C LEU A 159 -1.97 -12.30 7.74
N GLN A 160 -2.34 -13.36 7.02
CA GLN A 160 -3.02 -14.51 7.61
C GLN A 160 -2.16 -15.18 8.68
N PHE A 161 -0.85 -15.33 8.43
CA PHE A 161 0.07 -15.94 9.37
C PHE A 161 0.26 -15.09 10.64
N TYR A 162 0.59 -13.81 10.50
CA TYR A 162 0.93 -12.95 11.65
C TYR A 162 -0.29 -12.31 12.32
N ALA A 163 -1.27 -11.85 11.54
CA ALA A 163 -2.45 -11.14 12.03
C ALA A 163 -3.71 -12.03 12.07
N GLY A 164 -3.72 -13.20 11.43
CA GLY A 164 -4.92 -14.05 11.37
C GLY A 164 -5.38 -14.57 12.72
N TYR A 165 -4.47 -14.96 13.62
CA TYR A 165 -4.86 -15.37 14.99
C TYR A 165 -5.50 -14.22 15.80
N PRO A 166 -4.84 -13.06 16.00
CA PRO A 166 -5.42 -11.98 16.79
C PRO A 166 -6.74 -11.45 16.19
N LEU A 167 -6.85 -11.38 14.86
CA LEU A 167 -8.09 -10.99 14.19
C LEU A 167 -9.23 -12.00 14.43
N ARG A 168 -8.94 -13.31 14.42
CA ARG A 168 -9.92 -14.35 14.73
C ARG A 168 -10.37 -14.29 16.18
N VAL A 169 -9.45 -14.07 17.13
CA VAL A 169 -9.81 -13.90 18.54
C VAL A 169 -10.71 -12.68 18.75
N LEU A 170 -10.36 -11.54 18.13
CA LEU A 170 -11.17 -10.33 18.19
C LEU A 170 -12.56 -10.57 17.57
N THR A 171 -12.60 -11.15 16.37
CA THR A 171 -13.86 -11.45 15.68
C THR A 171 -14.73 -12.40 16.50
N ALA A 172 -14.14 -13.46 17.06
CA ALA A 172 -14.84 -14.40 17.93
C ALA A 172 -15.40 -13.69 19.18
N GLN A 173 -14.62 -12.83 19.83
CA GLN A 173 -15.06 -12.09 21.01
C GLN A 173 -16.25 -11.17 20.71
N LEU A 174 -16.16 -10.39 19.62
CA LEU A 174 -17.24 -9.49 19.21
C LEU A 174 -18.48 -10.27 18.74
N SER A 175 -18.28 -11.40 18.07
CA SER A 175 -19.38 -12.29 17.66
C SER A 175 -20.08 -12.89 18.88
N THR A 176 -19.34 -13.32 19.91
CA THR A 176 -19.90 -13.80 21.17
C THR A 176 -20.77 -12.74 21.83
N TRP A 177 -20.28 -11.51 21.97
CA TRP A 177 -21.07 -10.41 22.54
C TRP A 177 -22.32 -10.11 21.71
N GLY A 178 -22.20 -10.09 20.37
CA GLY A 178 -23.34 -9.90 19.48
C GLY A 178 -24.42 -10.99 19.64
N LEU A 179 -23.99 -12.25 19.76
CA LEU A 179 -24.90 -13.38 19.98
C LEU A 179 -25.57 -13.33 21.37
N GLN A 180 -24.81 -12.99 22.41
CA GLN A 180 -25.35 -12.83 23.77
C GLN A 180 -26.40 -11.72 23.83
N LEU A 181 -26.15 -10.58 23.16
CA LEU A 181 -27.12 -9.50 23.03
C LEU A 181 -28.40 -9.93 22.29
N ALA A 182 -28.29 -10.91 21.39
CA ALA A 182 -29.42 -11.52 20.69
C ALA A 182 -30.09 -12.66 21.49
N GLY A 183 -29.69 -12.89 22.75
CA GLY A 183 -30.27 -13.92 23.62
C GLY A 183 -29.75 -15.35 23.36
N VAL A 184 -28.67 -15.50 22.59
CA VAL A 184 -28.06 -16.80 22.27
C VAL A 184 -26.97 -17.12 23.28
N ALA A 185 -26.98 -18.34 23.84
CA ALA A 185 -25.97 -18.79 24.78
C ALA A 185 -24.64 -19.01 24.04
N ALA A 186 -23.70 -18.06 24.18
CA ALA A 186 -22.40 -18.10 23.53
C ALA A 186 -21.26 -17.81 24.51
N ALA A 187 -20.17 -18.55 24.40
CA ALA A 187 -18.93 -18.34 25.14
C ALA A 187 -17.71 -18.50 24.21
N ARG A 188 -16.70 -17.62 24.32
CA ARG A 188 -15.47 -17.72 23.53
C ARG A 188 -14.42 -18.56 24.27
N SER A 189 -13.74 -19.44 23.55
CA SER A 189 -12.52 -20.13 24.02
C SER A 189 -11.42 -20.01 22.97
N GLY A 190 -10.40 -19.19 23.22
CA GLY A 190 -9.38 -18.87 22.21
C GLY A 190 -9.99 -18.21 20.97
N SER A 191 -9.73 -18.76 19.79
CA SER A 191 -10.41 -18.40 18.53
C SER A 191 -11.67 -19.24 18.27
N ALA A 192 -12.01 -20.21 19.11
CA ALA A 192 -13.24 -20.99 19.00
C ALA A 192 -14.37 -20.37 19.84
N MET A 193 -15.59 -20.81 19.56
CA MET A 193 -16.80 -20.37 20.25
C MET A 193 -17.65 -21.58 20.62
N THR A 194 -18.12 -21.65 21.85
CA THR A 194 -19.17 -22.57 22.26
C THR A 194 -20.51 -21.83 22.14
N VAL A 195 -21.38 -22.28 21.25
CA VAL A 195 -22.70 -21.68 21.01
C VAL A 195 -23.77 -22.75 21.14
N GLU A 196 -24.76 -22.53 22.02
CA GLU A 196 -25.81 -23.52 22.33
C GLU A 196 -25.23 -24.90 22.66
N GLY A 197 -24.16 -24.93 23.47
CA GLY A 197 -23.47 -26.16 23.87
C GLY A 197 -22.59 -26.81 22.80
N ARG A 198 -22.50 -26.27 21.59
CA ARG A 198 -21.67 -26.77 20.49
C ARG A 198 -20.39 -25.95 20.31
N LEU A 199 -19.25 -26.64 20.23
CA LEU A 199 -17.97 -26.00 19.93
C LEU A 199 -17.82 -25.80 18.42
N ILE A 200 -17.60 -24.56 18.01
CA ILE A 200 -17.42 -24.13 16.62
C ILE A 200 -16.08 -23.41 16.51
N ILE A 201 -15.25 -23.85 15.56
CA ILE A 201 -13.90 -23.32 15.37
C ILE A 201 -13.96 -22.20 14.32
N VAL A 202 -13.39 -21.03 14.64
CA VAL A 202 -13.22 -19.95 13.67
C VAL A 202 -11.95 -20.21 12.86
N ASP A 203 -12.13 -20.70 11.64
CA ASP A 203 -11.03 -21.06 10.75
C ASP A 203 -10.32 -19.86 10.12
N ALA A 204 -9.19 -20.12 9.46
CA ALA A 204 -8.38 -19.10 8.78
C ALA A 204 -9.16 -18.17 7.82
N PRO A 205 -10.15 -18.64 7.03
CA PRO A 205 -10.96 -17.77 6.16
C PRO A 205 -11.83 -16.76 6.91
N CYS A 206 -12.07 -16.96 8.21
CA CYS A 206 -12.89 -16.10 9.06
C CYS A 206 -12.07 -14.98 9.74
N SER A 207 -10.75 -14.92 9.51
CA SER A 207 -9.91 -13.82 9.98
C SER A 207 -10.26 -12.46 9.40
N GLY A 208 -10.97 -12.44 8.27
CA GLY A 208 -11.33 -11.21 7.55
C GLY A 208 -10.18 -10.58 6.77
N VAL A 209 -9.00 -11.20 6.67
CA VAL A 209 -7.83 -10.61 5.98
C VAL A 209 -8.12 -10.31 4.50
N GLN A 210 -8.79 -11.21 3.77
CA GLN A 210 -9.20 -10.94 2.39
C GLN A 210 -10.24 -9.81 2.30
N MET A 211 -11.16 -9.72 3.28
CA MET A 211 -12.15 -8.65 3.35
C MET A 211 -11.47 -7.29 3.62
N VAL A 212 -10.47 -7.25 4.50
CA VAL A 212 -9.58 -6.09 4.71
C VAL A 212 -8.92 -5.71 3.39
N TRP A 213 -8.24 -6.65 2.74
CA TRP A 213 -7.55 -6.39 1.48
C TRP A 213 -8.50 -5.76 0.43
N MET A 214 -9.67 -6.36 0.23
CA MET A 214 -10.64 -5.90 -0.77
C MET A 214 -11.21 -4.52 -0.41
N ALA A 215 -11.54 -4.27 0.86
CA ALA A 215 -12.03 -2.99 1.31
C ALA A 215 -11.00 -1.87 1.10
N TYR A 216 -9.74 -2.09 1.49
CA TYR A 216 -8.69 -1.09 1.29
C TYR A 216 -8.34 -0.93 -0.20
N PHE A 217 -8.41 -1.99 -1.01
CA PHE A 217 -8.31 -1.90 -2.46
C PHE A 217 -9.41 -0.99 -3.04
N CYS A 218 -10.68 -1.25 -2.72
CA CYS A 218 -11.80 -0.42 -3.15
C CYS A 218 -11.62 1.04 -2.73
N ALA A 219 -11.20 1.27 -1.48
CA ALA A 219 -10.96 2.61 -0.97
C ALA A 219 -9.85 3.34 -1.74
N CYS A 220 -8.70 2.69 -1.94
CA CYS A 220 -7.57 3.27 -2.68
C CYS A 220 -7.94 3.52 -4.14
N ALA A 221 -8.60 2.56 -4.80
CA ALA A 221 -9.01 2.70 -6.19
C ALA A 221 -10.00 3.86 -6.37
N VAL A 222 -11.08 3.91 -5.58
CA VAL A 222 -12.09 4.98 -5.69
C VAL A 222 -11.50 6.36 -5.35
N ALA A 223 -10.63 6.43 -4.34
CA ALA A 223 -9.96 7.67 -3.97
C ALA A 223 -8.98 8.15 -5.07
N ALA A 224 -8.21 7.24 -5.67
CA ALA A 224 -7.30 7.54 -6.77
C ALA A 224 -8.06 8.01 -8.03
N PHE A 225 -9.11 7.29 -8.43
CA PHE A 225 -9.82 7.55 -9.70
C PHE A 225 -10.79 8.72 -9.69
N GLY A 226 -11.04 9.35 -8.56
CA GLY A 226 -11.59 10.71 -8.61
C GLY A 226 -11.06 11.59 -7.52
N ASP A 227 -9.73 11.70 -7.53
CA ASP A 227 -8.98 12.85 -7.06
C ASP A 227 -9.29 13.27 -5.61
N MET A 228 -9.54 12.29 -4.74
CA MET A 228 -9.72 12.55 -3.31
C MET A 228 -8.40 12.98 -2.67
N SER A 229 -8.38 14.11 -1.99
CA SER A 229 -7.17 14.59 -1.30
C SER A 229 -6.72 13.63 -0.17
N ASP A 230 -5.40 13.55 0.05
CA ASP A 230 -4.79 12.67 1.05
C ASP A 230 -5.37 12.88 2.46
N ARG A 231 -5.64 14.14 2.84
CA ARG A 231 -6.23 14.47 4.15
C ARG A 231 -7.63 13.87 4.32
N ARG A 232 -8.45 13.91 3.27
CA ARG A 232 -9.79 13.28 3.31
C ARG A 232 -9.66 11.76 3.33
N PHE A 233 -8.75 11.21 2.54
CA PHE A 233 -8.53 9.77 2.49
C PHE A 233 -8.11 9.20 3.86
N ILE A 234 -7.15 9.85 4.54
CA ILE A 234 -6.72 9.47 5.90
C ILE A 234 -7.89 9.49 6.87
N ALA A 235 -8.72 10.54 6.83
CA ALA A 235 -9.88 10.66 7.72
C ALA A 235 -10.94 9.55 7.51
N LYS A 236 -10.92 8.85 6.37
CA LYS A 236 -11.82 7.72 6.08
C LYS A 236 -11.25 6.36 6.50
N LEU A 237 -9.94 6.23 6.72
CA LEU A 237 -9.32 4.93 7.07
C LEU A 237 -9.91 4.28 8.32
N PRO A 238 -10.18 5.00 9.44
CA PRO A 238 -10.80 4.39 10.61
C PRO A 238 -12.20 3.85 10.32
N TRP A 239 -12.98 4.57 9.51
CA TRP A 239 -14.32 4.14 9.10
C TRP A 239 -14.29 2.90 8.23
N ILE A 240 -13.32 2.80 7.31
CA ILE A 240 -13.11 1.60 6.49
C ILE A 240 -12.80 0.41 7.40
N GLY A 241 -11.88 0.58 8.36
CA GLY A 241 -11.56 -0.46 9.35
C GLY A 241 -12.78 -0.91 10.16
N LEU A 242 -13.61 0.03 10.61
CA LEU A 242 -14.84 -0.28 11.34
C LEU A 242 -15.84 -1.05 10.49
N ILE A 243 -16.08 -0.63 9.24
CA ILE A 243 -16.99 -1.32 8.30
C ILE A 243 -16.53 -2.77 8.08
N VAL A 244 -15.23 -2.98 7.84
CA VAL A 244 -14.67 -4.32 7.65
C VAL A 244 -14.85 -5.18 8.90
N LEU A 245 -14.53 -4.63 10.08
CA LEU A 245 -14.68 -5.35 11.34
C LEU A 245 -16.14 -5.74 11.57
N SER A 246 -17.07 -4.79 11.42
CA SER A 246 -18.50 -5.06 11.57
C SER A 246 -19.00 -6.10 10.56
N GLY A 247 -18.61 -5.99 9.29
CA GLY A 247 -18.98 -6.97 8.27
C GLY A 247 -18.43 -8.37 8.55
N ASN A 248 -17.19 -8.47 9.02
CA ASN A 248 -16.59 -9.75 9.38
C ASN A 248 -17.24 -10.37 10.63
N VAL A 249 -17.57 -9.56 11.64
CA VAL A 249 -18.30 -10.00 12.85
C VAL A 249 -19.68 -10.50 12.47
N LEU A 250 -20.43 -9.76 11.65
CA LEU A 250 -21.76 -10.19 11.19
C LEU A 250 -21.69 -11.50 10.40
N ARG A 251 -20.76 -11.60 9.45
CA ARG A 251 -20.51 -12.83 8.68
C ARG A 251 -20.24 -14.00 9.63
N ASN A 252 -19.35 -13.83 10.59
CA ASN A 252 -18.97 -14.88 11.53
C ASN A 252 -20.14 -15.28 12.45
N SER A 253 -20.86 -14.32 13.02
CA SER A 253 -22.05 -14.58 13.84
C SER A 253 -23.12 -15.38 13.10
N VAL A 254 -23.39 -15.04 11.82
CA VAL A 254 -24.36 -15.76 11.00
C VAL A 254 -23.91 -17.20 10.77
N LEU A 255 -22.66 -17.42 10.36
CA LEU A 255 -22.13 -18.76 10.08
C LEU A 255 -22.13 -19.65 11.32
N VAL A 256 -21.65 -19.12 12.45
CA VAL A 256 -21.62 -19.83 13.74
C VAL A 256 -23.04 -20.19 14.21
N LEU A 257 -24.00 -19.27 14.06
CA LEU A 257 -25.39 -19.54 14.45
C LEU A 257 -26.03 -20.63 13.58
N LEU A 258 -25.77 -20.64 12.27
CA LEU A 258 -26.26 -21.68 11.36
C LEU A 258 -25.70 -23.06 11.75
N GLU A 259 -24.40 -23.13 12.03
CA GLU A 259 -23.73 -24.37 12.43
C GLU A 259 -24.21 -24.89 13.80
N ALA A 260 -24.47 -23.97 14.75
CA ALA A 260 -25.05 -24.31 16.05
C ALA A 260 -26.46 -24.93 15.91
N ARG A 261 -27.25 -24.48 14.94
CA ARG A 261 -28.62 -24.98 14.68
C ARG A 261 -28.67 -26.28 13.87
N HIS A 262 -27.58 -27.05 13.85
CA HIS A 262 -27.48 -28.38 13.26
C HIS A 262 -27.61 -28.44 11.73
N ALA A 263 -27.58 -27.31 11.05
CA ALA A 263 -27.37 -27.23 9.62
C ALA A 263 -25.91 -26.84 9.39
N ALA A 264 -25.00 -27.80 9.42
CA ALA A 264 -23.63 -27.54 8.96
C ALA A 264 -23.75 -26.96 7.54
N PRO A 265 -23.47 -25.66 7.34
CA PRO A 265 -23.73 -25.03 6.06
C PRO A 265 -22.84 -25.71 5.03
N SER A 266 -23.41 -26.09 3.88
CA SER A 266 -22.59 -26.60 2.79
C SER A 266 -21.53 -25.55 2.39
N ASP A 267 -20.42 -25.99 1.81
CA ASP A 267 -19.36 -25.09 1.37
C ASP A 267 -19.90 -23.95 0.49
N ALA A 268 -20.90 -24.24 -0.33
CA ALA A 268 -21.59 -23.25 -1.16
C ALA A 268 -22.31 -22.17 -0.34
N VAL A 269 -23.00 -22.54 0.75
CA VAL A 269 -23.66 -21.58 1.66
C VAL A 269 -22.62 -20.76 2.40
N HIS A 270 -21.54 -21.39 2.85
CA HIS A 270 -20.45 -20.70 3.56
C HIS A 270 -19.79 -19.64 2.66
N GLN A 271 -19.48 -20.02 1.41
CA GLN A 271 -18.94 -19.11 0.40
C GLN A 271 -19.94 -18.02 0.00
N GLY A 272 -21.21 -18.37 -0.18
CA GLY A 272 -22.27 -17.42 -0.56
C GLY A 272 -22.46 -16.33 0.49
N ILE A 273 -22.55 -16.68 1.76
CA ILE A 273 -22.63 -15.70 2.87
C ILE A 273 -21.38 -14.83 2.91
N GLY A 274 -20.20 -15.43 2.72
CA GLY A 274 -18.94 -14.70 2.63
C GLY A 274 -18.92 -13.68 1.50
N LEU A 275 -19.38 -14.07 0.31
CA LEU A 275 -19.44 -13.20 -0.87
C LEU A 275 -20.44 -12.05 -0.69
N VAL A 276 -21.62 -12.32 -0.13
CA VAL A 276 -22.62 -11.29 0.16
C VAL A 276 -22.08 -10.30 1.18
N ALA A 277 -21.50 -10.77 2.29
CA ALA A 277 -20.90 -9.90 3.30
C ALA A 277 -19.77 -9.05 2.71
N LEU A 278 -18.90 -9.64 1.89
CA LEU A 278 -17.84 -8.92 1.19
C LEU A 278 -18.39 -7.84 0.27
N ALA A 279 -19.39 -8.16 -0.55
CA ALA A 279 -20.02 -7.22 -1.48
C ALA A 279 -20.64 -6.02 -0.73
N LEU A 280 -21.33 -6.27 0.38
CA LEU A 280 -21.90 -5.22 1.23
C LEU A 280 -20.83 -4.33 1.85
N VAL A 281 -19.74 -4.92 2.36
CA VAL A 281 -18.60 -4.17 2.90
C VAL A 281 -17.95 -3.31 1.82
N CYS A 282 -17.70 -3.86 0.63
CA CYS A 282 -17.15 -3.11 -0.50
C CYS A 282 -18.07 -1.96 -0.90
N ALA A 283 -19.38 -2.20 -1.03
CA ALA A 283 -20.36 -1.18 -1.37
C ALA A 283 -20.38 -0.05 -0.32
N ALA A 284 -20.38 -0.39 0.97
CA ALA A 284 -20.34 0.58 2.07
C ALA A 284 -19.04 1.40 2.06
N VAL A 285 -17.88 0.77 1.82
CA VAL A 285 -16.60 1.47 1.69
C VAL A 285 -16.62 2.43 0.51
N VAL A 286 -17.09 1.98 -0.66
CA VAL A 286 -17.24 2.82 -1.84
C VAL A 286 -18.15 4.01 -1.54
N ALA A 287 -19.27 3.80 -0.86
CA ALA A 287 -20.19 4.87 -0.45
C ALA A 287 -19.53 5.87 0.50
N VAL A 288 -18.79 5.42 1.51
CA VAL A 288 -18.10 6.29 2.49
C VAL A 288 -16.99 7.13 1.84
N VAL A 289 -16.28 6.54 0.88
CA VAL A 289 -15.24 7.24 0.10
C VAL A 289 -15.90 8.21 -0.90
N ARG A 290 -16.99 7.82 -1.58
CA ARG A 290 -17.70 8.71 -2.53
C ARG A 290 -18.47 9.84 -1.86
N GLY A 291 -19.17 9.59 -0.75
CA GLY A 291 -20.02 10.58 -0.07
C GLY A 291 -19.27 11.79 0.48
N GLY A 292 -17.93 11.77 0.49
CA GLY A 292 -17.11 12.97 0.70
C GLY A 292 -16.99 13.90 -0.52
N ARG A 293 -17.47 13.48 -1.71
CA ARG A 293 -17.56 14.32 -2.92
C ARG A 293 -18.83 15.18 -2.90
N ASP A 294 -19.96 14.60 -2.52
CA ASP A 294 -21.28 15.23 -2.69
C ASP A 294 -21.57 16.33 -1.65
N ALA A 295 -20.89 16.31 -0.50
CA ALA A 295 -21.01 17.37 0.52
C ALA A 295 -20.41 18.74 0.11
N ARG A 296 -19.97 18.90 -1.16
CA ARG A 296 -19.41 20.14 -1.71
C ARG A 296 -19.79 20.42 -3.17
N ALA A 297 -20.81 19.75 -3.70
CA ALA A 297 -21.55 20.27 -4.85
C ALA A 297 -22.66 21.19 -4.32
#